data_AF-A0A2V9X9S1-F1
#
_entry.id   AF-A0A2V9X9S1-F1
#
_cell.length_a   1.000
_cell.length_b   1.000
_cell.length_c   1.000
_cell.angle_alpha   90.00
_cell.angle_beta   90.00
_cell.angle_gamma   90.00
#
_symmetry.space_group_name_H-M   'P 1'
#
loop_
_entity.id
_entity.type
_entity.pdbx_description
1 polymer ?
#
loop_
_entity_poly.entity_id
_entity_poly.type
_entity_poly.pdbx_seq_one_letter_code
_entity_poly.pdbx_strand_id
1 'polypeptide(L)'
;MTASRLSSCLSVVLLLLASSTAQRMHEPLSPAEIDQLRDTAMEPELRLKLFVKFSRARLAALEQMRSDPKVTDRGLKTHDQLEDFVALYDELNDNIDTYVDRKDDVRKPLKAVIEADTEFQAKLRALKNAAGVQEAEAKQYEFVLSNAMEALDNSAADHRKLLVEEEEAAKHKKKKASH
;
A
#
# COMPACT_ATOMS: atom_id res chain seq x y z
N MET A 1 52.21 -18.36 -42.78
CA MET A 1 51.77 -16.95 -42.75
C MET A 1 50.36 -16.92 -43.33
N THR A 2 49.35 -17.00 -42.45
CA THR A 2 48.49 -15.90 -41.97
C THR A 2 47.35 -15.57 -42.93
N ALA A 3 46.14 -16.02 -42.61
CA ALA A 3 44.91 -15.23 -42.74
C ALA A 3 43.73 -16.02 -42.16
N SER A 4 43.37 -15.74 -40.90
CA SER A 4 41.96 -15.84 -40.46
C SER A 4 41.81 -15.16 -39.10
N ARG A 5 41.53 -13.86 -39.13
CA ARG A 5 41.07 -13.09 -37.96
C ARG A 5 40.13 -11.98 -38.41
N LEU A 6 39.01 -12.36 -39.04
CA LEU A 6 37.96 -11.42 -39.41
C LEU A 6 36.56 -12.00 -39.12
N SER A 7 36.38 -12.70 -37.99
CA SER A 7 35.04 -13.23 -37.62
C SER A 7 34.71 -13.13 -36.13
N SER A 8 35.32 -12.21 -35.37
CA SER A 8 35.03 -12.08 -33.92
C SER A 8 34.56 -10.70 -33.47
N CYS A 9 34.24 -9.77 -34.37
CA CYS A 9 33.70 -8.47 -33.97
C CYS A 9 32.18 -8.33 -34.21
N LEU A 10 31.55 -9.25 -34.96
CA LEU A 10 30.13 -9.10 -35.31
C LEU A 10 29.16 -9.64 -34.25
N SER A 11 29.63 -10.49 -33.33
CA SER A 11 28.77 -11.11 -32.29
C SER A 11 28.57 -10.25 -31.04
N VAL A 12 29.37 -9.20 -30.84
CA VAL A 12 29.27 -8.34 -29.63
C VAL A 12 28.25 -7.21 -29.82
N VAL A 13 27.93 -6.82 -31.06
CA VAL A 13 27.00 -5.72 -31.33
C VAL A 13 25.52 -6.13 -31.22
N LEU A 14 25.20 -7.44 -31.32
CA LEU A 14 23.82 -7.91 -31.29
C LEU A 14 23.22 -8.07 -29.88
N LEU A 15 24.01 -7.93 -28.82
CA LEU A 15 23.56 -8.09 -27.42
C LEU A 15 23.10 -6.77 -26.76
N LEU A 16 23.22 -5.63 -27.45
CA LEU A 16 22.82 -4.30 -26.93
C LEU A 16 21.37 -3.91 -27.26
N LEU A 17 20.60 -4.79 -27.92
CA LEU A 17 19.19 -4.57 -28.26
C LEU A 17 18.22 -5.33 -27.35
N ALA A 18 18.70 -5.91 -26.25
CA ALA A 18 17.83 -6.28 -25.13
C ALA A 18 17.30 -4.98 -24.52
N SER A 19 16.29 -4.41 -25.17
CA SER A 19 15.44 -3.37 -24.64
C SER A 19 14.94 -3.91 -23.32
N SER A 20 15.53 -3.44 -22.25
CA SER A 20 15.01 -3.60 -20.92
C SER A 20 13.62 -2.98 -21.00
N THR A 21 12.59 -3.81 -21.20
CA THR A 21 11.34 -3.56 -20.53
C THR A 21 11.71 -3.68 -19.06
N ALA A 22 12.32 -2.62 -18.52
CA ALA A 22 12.30 -2.37 -17.10
C ALA A 22 10.84 -2.58 -16.77
N GLN A 23 10.56 -3.64 -16.00
CA GLN A 23 9.27 -3.77 -15.32
C GLN A 23 9.03 -2.37 -14.81
N ARG A 24 7.99 -1.67 -15.32
CA ARG A 24 7.60 -0.41 -14.73
C ARG A 24 7.36 -0.80 -13.28
N MET A 25 8.30 -0.48 -12.41
CA MET A 25 8.09 -0.65 -10.99
C MET A 25 6.90 0.24 -10.76
N HIS A 26 5.76 -0.40 -10.53
CA HIS A 26 4.53 0.30 -10.27
C HIS A 26 4.74 0.96 -8.91
N GLU A 27 5.05 2.26 -8.93
CA GLU A 27 5.33 3.01 -7.71
C GLU A 27 3.98 3.35 -7.08
N PRO A 28 3.69 2.82 -5.88
CA PRO A 28 2.38 3.04 -5.25
C PRO A 28 2.21 4.49 -4.78
N LEU A 29 3.31 5.24 -4.63
CA LEU A 29 3.33 6.68 -4.33
C LEU A 29 3.70 7.48 -5.57
N SER A 30 2.96 8.54 -5.84
CA SER A 30 3.32 9.55 -6.83
C SER A 30 4.42 10.48 -6.31
N PRO A 31 5.16 11.19 -7.20
CA PRO A 31 6.18 12.15 -6.78
C PRO A 31 5.67 13.20 -5.79
N ALA A 32 4.43 13.70 -5.98
CA ALA A 32 3.83 14.67 -5.07
C ALA A 32 3.45 14.08 -3.70
N GLU A 33 3.13 12.79 -3.63
CA GLU A 33 2.88 12.09 -2.36
C GLU A 33 4.20 11.83 -1.62
N ILE A 34 5.27 11.50 -2.36
CA ILE A 34 6.63 11.39 -1.82
C ILE A 34 7.09 12.71 -1.22
N ASP A 35 6.88 13.83 -1.93
CA ASP A 35 7.24 15.16 -1.43
C ASP A 35 6.44 15.49 -0.15
N GLN A 36 5.14 15.20 -0.12
CA GLN A 36 4.33 15.35 1.10
C GLN A 36 4.89 14.55 2.28
N LEU A 37 5.33 13.30 2.05
CA LEU A 37 5.94 12.47 3.10
C LEU A 37 7.27 13.05 3.58
N ARG A 38 8.09 13.60 2.67
CA ARG A 38 9.37 14.24 3.00
C ARG A 38 9.17 15.45 3.92
N ASP A 39 8.11 16.22 3.69
CA ASP A 39 7.82 17.45 4.43
C ASP A 39 7.31 17.22 5.87
N THR A 40 7.01 15.98 6.26
CA THR A 40 6.50 15.66 7.61
C THR A 40 7.59 15.55 8.68
N ALA A 41 8.87 15.63 8.33
CA ALA A 41 10.00 15.47 9.25
C ALA A 41 9.94 14.19 10.12
N MET A 42 9.31 13.12 9.62
CA MET A 42 9.05 11.86 10.33
C MET A 42 8.10 11.97 11.53
N GLU A 43 7.32 13.05 11.65
CA GLU A 43 6.31 13.20 12.72
C GLU A 43 5.20 12.14 12.57
N PRO A 44 4.98 11.28 13.60
CA PRO A 44 4.05 10.14 13.49
C PRO A 44 2.64 10.56 13.09
N GLU A 45 2.12 11.62 13.69
CA GLU A 45 0.75 12.07 13.41
C GLU A 45 0.57 12.51 11.95
N LEU A 46 1.54 13.24 11.42
CA LEU A 46 1.46 13.74 10.05
C LEU A 46 1.66 12.62 9.04
N ARG A 47 2.66 11.76 9.25
CA ARG A 47 3.02 10.71 8.30
C ARG A 47 1.96 9.61 8.22
N LEU A 48 1.46 9.12 9.36
CA LEU A 48 0.41 8.10 9.38
C LEU A 48 -0.91 8.63 8.76
N LYS A 49 -1.24 9.91 8.99
CA LYS A 49 -2.38 10.55 8.35
C LYS A 49 -2.23 10.64 6.82
N LEU A 50 -1.02 10.86 6.31
CA LEU A 50 -0.75 10.87 4.87
C LEU A 50 -0.90 9.48 4.26
N PHE A 51 -0.36 8.43 4.87
CA PHE A 51 -0.57 7.07 4.37
C PHE A 51 -2.04 6.69 4.34
N VAL A 52 -2.79 6.97 5.42
CA VAL A 52 -4.26 6.80 5.44
C VAL A 52 -4.94 7.59 4.31
N LYS A 53 -4.51 8.82 4.05
CA LYS A 53 -5.04 9.64 2.94
C LYS A 53 -4.76 9.00 1.59
N PHE A 54 -3.55 8.50 1.35
CA PHE A 54 -3.15 7.92 0.07
C PHE A 54 -3.83 6.56 -0.18
N SER A 55 -3.90 5.68 0.82
CA SER A 55 -4.63 4.42 0.73
C SER A 55 -6.11 4.67 0.44
N ARG A 56 -6.72 5.65 1.11
CA ARG A 56 -8.10 6.08 0.81
C ARG A 56 -8.25 6.57 -0.62
N ALA A 57 -7.27 7.32 -1.15
CA ALA A 57 -7.30 7.82 -2.50
C ALA A 57 -7.27 6.69 -3.55
N ARG A 58 -6.52 5.61 -3.31
CA ARG A 58 -6.51 4.44 -4.21
C ARG A 58 -7.87 3.73 -4.24
N LEU A 59 -8.50 3.52 -3.08
CA LEU A 59 -9.85 2.94 -3.04
C LEU A 59 -10.91 3.86 -3.67
N ALA A 60 -10.81 5.17 -3.48
CA ALA A 60 -11.71 6.13 -4.13
C ALA A 60 -11.52 6.15 -5.66
N ALA A 61 -10.27 6.11 -6.14
CA ALA A 61 -9.97 6.01 -7.57
C ALA A 61 -10.51 4.72 -8.18
N LEU A 62 -10.38 3.60 -7.47
CA LEU A 62 -10.98 2.32 -7.84
C LEU A 62 -12.50 2.42 -7.97
N GLU A 63 -13.18 2.99 -6.98
CA GLU A 63 -14.64 3.18 -7.01
C GLU A 63 -15.06 4.06 -8.20
N GLN A 64 -14.38 5.19 -8.38
CA GLN A 64 -14.66 6.12 -9.48
C GLN A 64 -14.46 5.45 -10.84
N MET A 65 -13.33 4.75 -11.02
CA MET A 65 -13.05 4.01 -12.26
C MET A 65 -14.12 2.96 -12.54
N ARG A 66 -14.56 2.18 -11.55
CA ARG A 66 -15.58 1.14 -11.74
C ARG A 66 -16.96 1.71 -12.07
N SER A 67 -17.22 2.95 -11.66
CA SER A 67 -18.47 3.67 -11.96
C SER A 67 -18.54 4.22 -13.39
N ASP A 68 -17.40 4.35 -14.08
CA ASP A 68 -17.35 4.86 -15.45
C ASP A 68 -17.58 3.72 -16.47
N PRO A 69 -18.69 3.73 -17.23
CA PRO A 69 -18.98 2.69 -18.22
C PRO A 69 -18.02 2.68 -19.41
N LYS A 70 -17.19 3.71 -19.59
CA LYS A 70 -16.21 3.80 -20.68
C LYS A 70 -14.91 3.07 -20.35
N VAL A 71 -14.71 2.65 -19.11
CA VAL A 71 -13.48 1.96 -18.71
C VAL A 71 -13.44 0.56 -19.31
N THR A 72 -12.46 0.34 -20.18
CA THR A 72 -12.05 -1.00 -20.62
C THR A 72 -11.08 -1.62 -19.62
N ASP A 73 -10.91 -2.94 -19.69
CA ASP A 73 -9.95 -3.69 -18.88
C ASP A 73 -10.15 -3.51 -17.37
N ARG A 74 -11.42 -3.37 -16.97
CA ARG A 74 -11.81 -3.01 -15.60
C ARG A 74 -11.28 -3.98 -14.55
N GLY A 75 -11.19 -5.28 -14.86
CA GLY A 75 -10.66 -6.28 -13.93
C GLY A 75 -9.17 -6.08 -13.65
N LEU A 76 -8.35 -5.94 -14.69
CA LEU A 76 -6.91 -5.63 -14.57
C LEU A 76 -6.67 -4.30 -13.85
N LYS A 77 -7.40 -3.24 -14.19
CA LYS A 77 -7.24 -1.97 -13.48
C LYS A 77 -7.70 -2.02 -12.02
N THR A 78 -8.70 -2.86 -11.71
CA THR A 78 -9.11 -3.12 -10.32
C THR A 78 -7.98 -3.83 -9.57
N HIS A 79 -7.32 -4.81 -10.20
CA HIS A 79 -6.16 -5.48 -9.66
C HIS A 79 -5.03 -4.48 -9.32
N ASP A 80 -4.62 -3.65 -10.28
CA ASP A 80 -3.51 -2.71 -10.08
C ASP A 80 -3.80 -1.69 -8.96
N GLN A 81 -5.04 -1.19 -8.86
CA GLN A 81 -5.43 -0.30 -7.77
C GLN A 81 -5.47 -0.99 -6.40
N LEU A 82 -5.76 -2.30 -6.36
CA LEU A 82 -5.71 -3.07 -5.12
C LEU A 82 -4.25 -3.35 -4.72
N GLU A 83 -3.35 -3.61 -5.66
CA GLU A 83 -1.91 -3.71 -5.37
C GLU A 83 -1.36 -2.39 -4.80
N ASP A 84 -1.73 -1.24 -5.38
CA ASP A 84 -1.37 0.07 -4.83
C ASP A 84 -1.88 0.27 -3.40
N PHE A 85 -3.13 -0.10 -3.15
CA PHE A 85 -3.72 0.00 -1.83
C PHE A 85 -2.96 -0.87 -0.82
N VAL A 86 -2.66 -2.12 -1.16
CA VAL A 86 -1.92 -3.05 -0.29
C VAL A 86 -0.53 -2.49 0.00
N ALA A 87 0.22 -2.07 -1.02
CA ALA A 87 1.56 -1.53 -0.82
C ALA A 87 1.57 -0.28 0.10
N LEU A 88 0.61 0.64 -0.07
CA LEU A 88 0.50 1.80 0.83
C LEU A 88 0.07 1.43 2.25
N TYR A 89 -0.74 0.39 2.39
CA TYR A 89 -1.20 -0.08 3.69
C TYR A 89 -0.11 -0.85 4.44
N ASP A 90 0.74 -1.60 3.73
CA ASP A 90 1.92 -2.24 4.31
C ASP A 90 2.94 -1.18 4.79
N GLU A 91 3.20 -0.15 3.98
CA GLU A 91 4.04 0.99 4.40
C GLU A 91 3.46 1.73 5.62
N LEU A 92 2.13 1.84 5.72
CA LEU A 92 1.48 2.37 6.93
C LEU A 92 1.84 1.53 8.16
N ASN A 93 1.72 0.20 8.06
CA ASN A 93 2.01 -0.73 9.15
C ASN A 93 3.49 -0.66 9.56
N ASP A 94 4.41 -0.67 8.59
CA ASP A 94 5.86 -0.55 8.84
C ASP A 94 6.23 0.76 9.55
N ASN A 95 5.54 1.87 9.22
CA ASN A 95 5.74 3.13 9.91
C ASN A 95 5.20 3.09 11.34
N ILE A 96 4.06 2.43 11.59
CA ILE A 96 3.53 2.25 12.96
C ILE A 96 4.57 1.51 13.81
N ASP A 97 5.11 0.39 13.32
CA ASP A 97 6.12 -0.40 14.02
C ASP A 97 7.38 0.43 14.30
N THR A 98 7.86 1.19 13.31
CA THR A 98 9.00 2.10 13.46
C THR A 98 8.79 3.11 14.59
N TYR A 99 7.60 3.69 14.70
CA TYR A 99 7.28 4.68 15.74
C TYR A 99 7.14 4.06 17.12
N VAL A 100 6.57 2.87 17.21
CA VAL A 100 6.50 2.09 18.46
C VAL A 100 7.90 1.71 18.96
N ASP A 101 8.79 1.31 18.05
CA ASP A 101 10.18 0.99 18.36
C ASP A 101 10.95 2.21 18.89
N ARG A 102 10.73 3.37 18.26
CA ARG A 102 11.27 4.67 18.70
C ARG A 102 10.66 5.19 20.00
N LYS A 103 9.62 4.54 20.54
CA LYS A 103 8.87 4.96 21.73
C LYS A 103 8.16 6.30 21.56
N ASP A 104 7.82 6.66 20.32
CA ASP A 104 6.99 7.82 20.02
C ASP A 104 5.55 7.61 20.53
N ASP A 105 4.82 8.69 20.86
CA ASP A 105 3.42 8.57 21.28
C ASP A 105 2.50 8.37 20.06
N VAL A 106 2.19 7.12 19.76
CA VAL A 106 1.36 6.73 18.61
C VAL A 106 -0.14 6.69 18.93
N ARG A 107 -0.57 6.90 20.19
CA ARG A 107 -1.97 6.65 20.60
C ARG A 107 -2.98 7.49 19.85
N LYS A 108 -2.65 8.76 19.58
CA LYS A 108 -3.52 9.68 18.84
C LYS A 108 -3.61 9.28 17.36
N PRO A 109 -2.50 9.16 16.60
CA PRO A 109 -2.61 8.74 15.21
C PRO A 109 -3.15 7.32 15.02
N LEU A 110 -2.86 6.39 15.93
CA LEU A 110 -3.38 5.02 15.85
C LEU A 110 -4.91 4.95 15.92
N LYS A 111 -5.57 5.86 16.67
CA LYS A 111 -7.03 6.00 16.65
C LYS A 111 -7.57 6.38 15.27
N ALA A 112 -6.88 7.27 14.56
CA ALA A 112 -7.25 7.66 13.21
C ALA A 112 -7.01 6.53 12.19
N VAL A 113 -5.97 5.73 12.40
CA VAL A 113 -5.73 4.51 11.61
C VAL A 113 -6.86 3.50 11.81
N ILE A 114 -7.27 3.19 13.04
CA ILE A 114 -8.35 2.24 13.33
C ILE A 114 -9.70 2.66 12.71
N GLU A 115 -9.98 3.96 12.68
CA GLU A 115 -11.16 4.49 11.98
C GLU A 115 -11.07 4.22 10.46
N ALA A 116 -9.89 4.47 9.87
CA ALA A 116 -9.63 4.17 8.47
C ALA A 116 -9.68 2.67 8.16
N ASP A 117 -9.21 1.80 9.06
CA ASP A 117 -9.30 0.35 8.88
C ASP A 117 -10.75 -0.08 8.69
N THR A 118 -11.65 0.44 9.53
CA THR A 118 -13.09 0.15 9.46
C THR A 118 -13.68 0.62 8.11
N GLU A 119 -13.28 1.81 7.65
CA GLU A 119 -13.67 2.34 6.34
C GLU A 119 -13.18 1.44 5.20
N PHE A 120 -11.90 1.08 5.20
CA PHE A 120 -11.27 0.27 4.16
C PHE A 120 -11.89 -1.14 4.10
N GLN A 121 -12.16 -1.74 5.26
CA GLN A 121 -12.83 -3.04 5.35
C GLN A 121 -14.22 -2.99 4.70
N ALA A 122 -14.98 -1.92 4.96
CA ALA A 122 -16.30 -1.74 4.36
C ALA A 122 -16.20 -1.61 2.83
N LYS A 123 -15.24 -0.83 2.33
CA LYS A 123 -15.00 -0.63 0.89
C LYS A 123 -14.59 -1.93 0.17
N LEU A 124 -13.64 -2.69 0.72
CA LEU A 124 -13.21 -3.96 0.13
C LEU A 124 -14.33 -5.02 0.16
N ARG A 125 -15.11 -5.09 1.24
CA ARG A 125 -16.30 -5.97 1.30
C ARG A 125 -17.37 -5.57 0.28
N ALA A 126 -17.58 -4.27 0.08
CA ALA A 126 -18.50 -3.77 -0.95
C ALA A 126 -18.02 -4.15 -2.37
N LEU A 127 -16.72 -4.06 -2.64
CA LEU A 127 -16.13 -4.50 -3.91
C LEU A 127 -16.32 -6.00 -4.13
N LYS A 128 -16.07 -6.83 -3.11
CA LYS A 128 -16.24 -8.29 -3.18
C LYS A 128 -17.69 -8.70 -3.45
N ASN A 129 -18.65 -7.94 -2.92
CA ASN A 129 -20.09 -8.24 -3.02
C ASN A 129 -20.78 -7.45 -4.14
N ALA A 130 -20.04 -6.76 -5.00
CA ALA A 130 -20.60 -5.93 -6.06
C ALA A 130 -21.40 -6.79 -7.06
N ALA A 131 -22.68 -6.44 -7.26
CA ALA A 131 -23.54 -7.10 -8.24
C ALA A 131 -23.13 -6.72 -9.67
N GLY A 132 -23.43 -7.59 -10.63
CA GLY A 132 -23.24 -7.30 -12.07
C GLY A 132 -21.79 -7.36 -12.56
N VAL A 133 -20.85 -7.86 -11.74
CA VAL A 133 -19.49 -8.18 -12.18
C VAL A 133 -19.50 -9.52 -12.89
N GLN A 134 -18.95 -9.56 -14.10
CA GLN A 134 -18.79 -10.81 -14.85
C GLN A 134 -17.71 -11.68 -14.20
N GLU A 135 -17.89 -12.99 -14.15
CA GLU A 135 -16.94 -13.93 -13.53
C GLU A 135 -15.53 -13.79 -14.12
N ALA A 136 -15.41 -13.63 -15.44
CA ALA A 136 -14.13 -13.44 -16.11
C ALA A 136 -13.40 -12.16 -15.68
N GLU A 137 -14.13 -11.10 -15.35
CA GLU A 137 -13.54 -9.87 -14.80
C GLU A 137 -13.10 -10.08 -13.35
N ALA A 138 -13.96 -10.71 -12.53
CA ALA A 138 -13.68 -10.96 -11.11
C ALA A 138 -12.39 -11.79 -10.91
N LYS A 139 -12.19 -12.82 -11.74
CA LYS A 139 -10.98 -13.67 -11.73
C LYS A 139 -9.68 -12.89 -11.91
N GLN A 140 -9.72 -11.69 -12.49
CA GLN A 140 -8.51 -10.89 -12.68
C GLN A 140 -8.01 -10.23 -11.39
N TYR A 141 -8.87 -10.08 -10.37
CA TYR A 141 -8.51 -9.37 -9.14
C TYR A 141 -8.95 -10.08 -7.84
N GLU A 142 -9.67 -11.20 -7.92
CA GLU A 142 -10.24 -11.86 -6.72
C GLU A 142 -9.16 -12.31 -5.71
N PHE A 143 -7.97 -12.69 -6.18
CA PHE A 143 -6.87 -13.09 -5.33
C PHE A 143 -6.28 -11.90 -4.55
N VAL A 144 -5.91 -10.82 -5.25
CA VAL A 144 -5.40 -9.60 -4.60
C VAL A 144 -6.44 -8.98 -3.68
N LEU A 145 -7.73 -9.03 -4.04
CA LEU A 145 -8.81 -8.57 -3.16
C LEU A 145 -8.91 -9.41 -1.88
N SER A 146 -8.83 -10.73 -1.99
CA SER A 146 -8.90 -11.62 -0.83
C SER A 146 -7.70 -11.39 0.10
N ASN A 147 -6.50 -11.27 -0.46
CA ASN A 147 -5.28 -10.97 0.31
C ASN A 147 -5.35 -9.59 0.97
N ALA A 148 -5.81 -8.57 0.25
CA ALA A 148 -5.97 -7.22 0.80
C ALA A 148 -6.96 -7.21 1.98
N MET A 149 -8.06 -7.96 1.88
CA MET A 149 -9.03 -8.09 2.96
C MET A 149 -8.45 -8.82 4.18
N GLU A 150 -7.71 -9.92 3.96
CA GLU A 150 -7.08 -10.69 5.04
C GLU A 150 -5.99 -9.87 5.75
N ALA A 151 -5.08 -9.24 5.00
CA ALA A 151 -4.04 -8.38 5.55
C ALA A 151 -4.64 -7.23 6.35
N LEU A 152 -5.65 -6.56 5.82
CA LEU A 152 -6.36 -5.49 6.51
C LEU A 152 -7.07 -5.98 7.78
N ASP A 153 -7.76 -7.12 7.75
CA ASP A 153 -8.45 -7.67 8.92
C ASP A 153 -7.47 -8.03 10.04
N ASN A 154 -6.31 -8.59 9.69
CA ASN A 154 -5.24 -8.90 10.64
C ASN A 154 -4.62 -7.62 11.23
N SER A 155 -4.14 -6.69 10.39
CA SER A 155 -3.54 -5.44 10.86
C SER A 155 -4.52 -4.61 11.68
N ALA A 156 -5.81 -4.57 11.32
CA ALA A 156 -6.81 -3.85 12.10
C ALA A 156 -7.00 -4.44 13.51
N ALA A 157 -6.89 -5.77 13.65
CA ALA A 157 -6.89 -6.41 14.96
C ALA A 157 -5.64 -6.04 15.77
N ASP A 158 -4.48 -6.04 15.12
CA ASP A 158 -3.20 -5.68 15.74
C ASP A 158 -3.16 -4.19 16.14
N HIS A 159 -3.65 -3.27 15.32
CA HIS A 159 -3.78 -1.85 15.64
C HIS A 159 -4.63 -1.61 16.89
N ARG A 160 -5.78 -2.29 17.00
CA ARG A 160 -6.64 -2.19 18.19
C ARG A 160 -5.96 -2.73 19.44
N LYS A 161 -5.25 -3.86 19.31
CA LYS A 161 -4.49 -4.45 20.41
C LYS A 161 -3.35 -3.53 20.86
N LEU A 162 -2.57 -3.02 19.91
CA LEU A 162 -1.48 -2.09 20.15
C LEU A 162 -1.96 -0.82 20.86
N LEU A 163 -3.10 -0.26 20.46
CA LEU A 163 -3.65 0.92 21.13
C LEU A 163 -3.94 0.66 22.61
N VAL A 164 -4.51 -0.50 22.93
CA VAL A 164 -4.78 -0.90 24.33
C VAL A 164 -3.47 -1.02 25.10
N GLU A 165 -2.45 -1.66 24.52
CA GLU A 165 -1.14 -1.83 25.14
C GLU A 165 -0.46 -0.48 25.43
N GLU A 166 -0.48 0.45 24.49
CA GLU A 166 0.08 1.80 24.64
C GLU A 166 -0.69 2.65 25.68
N GLU A 167 -2.02 2.52 25.73
CA GLU A 167 -2.84 3.20 26.75
C GLU A 167 -2.53 2.67 28.16
N GLU A 168 -2.37 1.36 28.34
CA GLU A 168 -1.98 0.77 29.63
C GLU A 168 -0.55 1.14 30.02
N ALA A 169 0.41 1.09 29.09
CA ALA A 169 1.78 1.50 29.33
C ALA A 169 1.85 2.97 29.81
N ALA A 170 1.08 3.86 29.20
CA ALA A 170 0.99 5.27 29.61
C ALA A 170 0.39 5.44 31.02
N LYS A 171 -0.65 4.67 31.37
CA LYS A 171 -1.22 4.67 32.74
C LYS A 171 -0.18 4.23 33.78
N HIS A 172 0.58 3.18 33.49
CA HIS A 172 1.63 2.69 34.39
C HIS A 172 2.77 3.69 34.57
N LYS A 173 3.22 4.34 33.49
CA LYS A 173 4.23 5.43 33.57
C LYS A 173 3.73 6.58 34.44
N LYS A 174 2.47 7.00 34.28
CA LYS A 174 1.87 8.07 35.09
C LYS A 174 1.80 7.72 36.59
N LYS A 175 1.41 6.49 36.93
CA LYS A 175 1.38 6.00 38.33
C LYS A 175 2.78 5.99 38.98
N LYS A 176 3.81 5.61 38.23
CA LYS A 176 5.21 5.64 38.71
C LYS A 176 5.73 7.06 38.91
N ALA A 177 5.33 8.01 38.07
CA ALA A 177 5.77 9.41 38.18
C ALA A 177 5.05 10.19 39.30
N SER A 178 3.92 9.70 39.80
CA SER A 178 3.17 10.30 40.91
C SER A 178 3.56 9.77 42.30
N HIS A 179 4.58 8.92 42.38
CA HIS A 179 5.09 8.30 43.60
C HIS A 179 6.55 8.69 43.84
#